data_AF-A0A5Q2TSM3-F1
#
_entry.id   AF-A0A5Q2TSM3-F1
#
_cell.length_a   1.000
_cell.length_b   1.000
_cell.length_c   1.000
_cell.angle_alpha   90.00
_cell.angle_beta   90.00
_cell.angle_gamma   90.00
#
_symmetry.space_group_name_H-M   'P 1'
#
loop_
_entity.id
_entity.type
_entity.pdbx_description
1 polymer ?
#
loop_
_entity_poly.entity_id
_entity_poly.type
_entity_poly.pdbx_seq_one_letter_code
_entity_poly.pdbx_strand_id
1 'polypeptide(L)'
;MKGVNGDKKAVKLAYDIFLSLRDTEPNNALIEAYYGSTLALLGRDASQPLEKADKAQEGLDALNQAISRDPKNKEIRMLRSNVCLRLPESFFQCSKTAVEDISFLLDRYQKNPSYLTNNQVNELIEDLRTAYKNMGKPDEASKVSQRFSKLTSKKKK
;
A
#
# COMPACT_ATOMS: atom_id res chain seq x y z
N MET A 1 14.20 -0.40 0.18
CA MET A 1 14.21 1.06 -0.07
C MET A 1 14.63 1.78 1.22
N LYS A 2 15.52 2.79 1.17
CA LYS A 2 16.10 3.41 2.38
C LYS A 2 15.06 4.01 3.33
N GLY A 3 14.10 4.79 2.82
CA GLY A 3 13.07 5.43 3.66
C GLY A 3 12.12 4.43 4.34
N VAL A 4 11.71 3.38 3.62
CA VAL A 4 10.92 2.27 4.20
C VAL A 4 11.70 1.58 5.31
N ASN A 5 13.02 1.44 5.17
CA ASN A 5 13.92 0.85 6.16
C ASN A 5 14.28 1.79 7.33
N GLY A 6 13.67 2.99 7.41
CA GLY A 6 13.82 3.91 8.56
C GLY A 6 14.76 5.09 8.35
N ASP A 7 15.33 5.28 7.16
CA ASP A 7 16.15 6.45 6.86
C ASP A 7 15.27 7.72 6.69
N LYS A 8 15.17 8.51 7.77
CA LYS A 8 14.38 9.74 7.81
C LYS A 8 14.81 10.79 6.78
N LYS A 9 16.11 10.86 6.46
CA LYS A 9 16.63 11.80 5.45
C LYS A 9 16.16 11.40 4.07
N ALA A 10 16.17 10.10 3.77
CA ALA A 10 15.63 9.58 2.52
C ALA A 10 14.12 9.82 2.38
N VAL A 11 13.36 9.71 3.48
CA VAL A 11 11.92 10.04 3.49
C VAL A 11 11.69 11.51 3.17
N LYS A 12 12.40 12.42 3.87
CA LYS A 12 12.25 13.86 3.65
C LYS A 12 12.63 14.26 2.23
N LEU A 13 13.74 13.75 1.71
CA LEU A 13 14.15 13.99 0.32
C LEU A 13 13.09 13.52 -0.69
N ALA A 14 12.55 12.31 -0.50
CA ALA A 14 11.50 11.79 -1.39
C ALA A 14 10.24 12.67 -1.33
N TYR A 15 9.82 13.09 -0.14
CA TYR A 15 8.70 14.01 0.04
C TYR A 15 8.91 15.32 -0.72
N ASP A 16 10.08 15.96 -0.58
CA ASP A 16 10.36 17.23 -1.23
C ASP A 16 10.36 17.10 -2.76
N ILE A 17 10.87 15.98 -3.30
CA ILE A 17 10.81 15.67 -4.74
C ILE A 17 9.37 15.52 -5.21
N PHE A 18 8.56 14.68 -4.55
CA PHE A 18 7.19 14.43 -4.99
C PHE A 18 6.25 15.61 -4.76
N LEU A 19 6.53 16.45 -3.75
CA LEU A 19 5.84 17.73 -3.58
C LEU A 19 6.11 18.66 -4.78
N SER A 20 7.37 18.83 -5.18
CA SER A 20 7.73 19.64 -6.34
C SER A 20 7.14 19.09 -7.65
N LEU A 21 7.21 17.77 -7.85
CA LEU A 21 6.63 17.11 -9.02
C LEU A 21 5.10 17.25 -9.10
N ARG A 22 4.41 17.31 -7.96
CA ARG A 22 2.96 17.52 -7.89
C ARG A 22 2.58 18.90 -8.40
N ASP A 23 3.41 19.91 -8.17
CA ASP A 23 3.18 21.27 -8.67
C ASP A 23 3.36 21.35 -10.20
N THR A 24 4.33 20.60 -10.75
CA THR A 24 4.61 20.59 -12.20
C THR A 24 3.71 19.63 -12.99
N GLU A 25 3.25 18.55 -12.35
CA GLU A 25 2.40 17.51 -12.95
C GLU A 25 1.13 17.22 -12.12
N PRO A 26 0.24 18.20 -11.91
CA PRO A 26 -0.87 18.10 -10.95
C PRO A 26 -1.91 17.02 -11.28
N ASN A 27 -1.96 16.57 -12.54
CA ASN A 27 -2.88 15.55 -13.02
C ASN A 27 -2.29 14.13 -13.03
N ASN A 28 -1.01 13.97 -12.66
CA ASN A 28 -0.36 12.66 -12.63
C ASN A 28 -0.73 11.91 -11.35
N ALA A 29 -1.62 10.92 -11.48
CA ALA A 29 -2.11 10.13 -10.36
C ALA A 29 -1.00 9.36 -9.63
N LEU A 30 0.06 8.93 -10.32
CA LEU A 30 1.15 8.19 -9.72
C LEU A 30 2.03 9.09 -8.84
N ILE A 31 2.26 10.34 -9.26
CA ILE A 31 2.95 11.35 -8.44
C ILE A 31 2.17 11.63 -7.16
N GLU A 32 0.84 11.82 -7.26
CA GLU A 32 -0.03 11.99 -6.10
C GLU A 32 0.07 10.79 -5.13
N ALA A 33 0.13 9.57 -5.65
CA ALA A 33 0.27 8.37 -4.83
C ALA A 33 1.60 8.31 -4.09
N TYR A 34 2.71 8.61 -4.77
CA TYR A 34 4.02 8.65 -4.12
C TYR A 34 4.12 9.78 -3.09
N TYR A 35 3.56 10.94 -3.39
CA TYR A 35 3.41 12.03 -2.42
C TYR A 35 2.66 11.56 -1.17
N GLY A 36 1.48 10.94 -1.34
CA GLY A 36 0.71 10.38 -0.22
C GLY A 36 1.47 9.32 0.58
N SER A 37 2.22 8.44 -0.10
CA SER A 37 3.07 7.45 0.57
C SER A 37 4.21 8.10 1.37
N THR A 38 4.80 9.19 0.90
CA THR A 38 5.85 9.90 1.64
C THR A 38 5.30 10.65 2.86
N LEU A 39 4.09 11.19 2.78
CA LEU A 39 3.38 11.78 3.94
C LEU A 39 3.17 10.75 5.05
N ALA A 40 2.71 9.53 4.71
CA ALA A 40 2.57 8.45 5.69
C ALA A 40 3.92 8.08 6.36
N LEU A 41 5.03 8.10 5.60
CA LEU A 41 6.37 7.89 6.16
C LEU A 41 6.84 9.05 7.04
N LEU A 42 6.52 10.30 6.68
CA LEU A 42 6.78 11.45 7.55
C LEU A 42 5.98 11.35 8.86
N GLY A 43 4.71 10.94 8.79
CA GLY A 43 3.89 10.69 9.97
C GLY A 43 4.48 9.61 10.88
N ARG A 44 5.05 8.53 10.33
CA ARG A 44 5.81 7.53 11.10
C ARG A 44 7.00 8.16 11.82
N ASP A 45 7.73 9.05 11.15
CA ASP A 45 9.00 9.61 11.61
C ASP A 45 8.86 10.82 12.55
N ALA A 46 7.68 11.45 12.58
CA ALA A 46 7.33 12.57 13.44
C ALA A 46 7.37 12.20 14.94
N SER A 47 7.53 13.21 15.80
CA SER A 47 7.64 13.00 17.25
C SER A 47 6.30 13.21 17.97
N GLN A 48 5.50 14.17 17.51
CA GLN A 48 4.25 14.55 18.17
C GLN A 48 3.07 13.70 17.67
N PRO A 49 2.28 13.08 18.56
CA PRO A 49 1.17 12.20 18.16
C PRO A 49 0.16 12.84 17.18
N LEU A 50 -0.16 14.12 17.37
CA LEU A 50 -1.07 14.84 16.49
C LEU A 50 -0.49 14.98 15.07
N GLU A 51 0.77 15.38 14.96
CA GLU A 51 1.48 15.47 13.67
C GLU A 51 1.55 14.11 12.96
N LYS A 52 1.75 13.02 13.71
CA LYS A 52 1.71 11.66 13.14
C LYS A 52 0.36 11.36 12.49
N ALA A 53 -0.71 11.66 13.20
CA ALA A 53 -2.08 11.41 12.75
C ALA A 53 -2.44 12.28 11.54
N ASP A 54 -2.13 13.57 11.60
CA ASP A 54 -2.39 14.51 10.50
C ASP A 54 -1.66 14.07 9.22
N LYS A 55 -0.36 13.76 9.31
CA LYS A 55 0.42 13.31 8.15
C LYS A 55 -0.04 11.96 7.61
N ALA A 56 -0.45 11.05 8.49
CA ALA A 56 -1.03 9.78 8.06
C ALA A 56 -2.36 9.97 7.32
N GLN A 57 -3.23 10.86 7.81
CA GLN A 57 -4.51 11.17 7.19
C GLN A 57 -4.33 11.88 5.85
N GLU A 58 -3.48 12.93 5.78
CA GLU A 58 -3.13 13.62 4.54
C GLU A 58 -2.60 12.62 3.49
N GLY A 59 -1.72 11.70 3.92
CA GLY A 59 -1.16 10.68 3.04
C GLY A 59 -2.21 9.71 2.50
N LEU A 60 -3.15 9.29 3.34
CA LEU A 60 -4.27 8.43 2.95
C LEU A 60 -5.23 9.13 1.97
N ASP A 61 -5.52 10.40 2.19
CA ASP A 61 -6.39 11.19 1.32
C ASP A 61 -5.78 11.36 -0.08
N ALA A 62 -4.48 11.66 -0.16
CA ALA A 62 -3.75 11.72 -1.42
C ALA A 62 -3.76 10.37 -2.16
N LEU A 63 -3.57 9.24 -1.44
CA LEU A 63 -3.64 7.90 -2.03
C LEU A 63 -5.04 7.56 -2.54
N ASN A 64 -6.09 7.96 -1.82
CA ASN A 64 -7.47 7.78 -2.26
C ASN A 64 -7.78 8.62 -3.51
N GLN A 65 -7.27 9.85 -3.57
CA GLN A 65 -7.38 10.70 -4.75
C GLN A 65 -6.62 10.11 -5.95
N ALA A 66 -5.43 9.55 -5.74
CA ALA A 66 -4.68 8.89 -6.79
C ALA A 66 -5.45 7.69 -7.39
N ILE A 67 -6.06 6.87 -6.54
CA ILE A 67 -6.88 5.73 -6.98
C ILE A 67 -8.13 6.17 -7.73
N SER A 68 -8.79 7.26 -7.32
CA SER A 68 -9.99 7.73 -8.03
C SER A 68 -9.65 8.22 -9.45
N ARG A 69 -8.43 8.71 -9.67
CA ARG A 69 -7.94 9.17 -10.98
C ARG A 69 -7.45 8.01 -11.86
N ASP A 70 -6.69 7.06 -11.32
CA ASP A 70 -6.22 5.88 -12.05
C ASP A 70 -6.44 4.58 -11.26
N PRO A 71 -7.67 4.05 -11.25
CA PRO A 71 -8.06 2.92 -10.40
C PRO A 71 -7.46 1.58 -10.85
N LYS A 72 -6.81 1.51 -12.02
CA LYS A 72 -6.20 0.27 -12.54
C LYS A 72 -4.68 0.27 -12.40
N ASN A 73 -4.10 1.37 -11.91
CA ASN A 73 -2.66 1.47 -11.74
C ASN A 73 -2.15 0.48 -10.69
N LYS A 74 -1.19 -0.37 -11.10
CA LYS A 74 -0.57 -1.35 -10.22
C LYS A 74 0.11 -0.69 -9.02
N GLU A 75 0.90 0.34 -9.29
CA GLU A 75 1.78 0.95 -8.29
C GLU A 75 0.97 1.74 -7.26
N ILE A 76 -0.04 2.49 -7.70
CA ILE A 76 -0.93 3.22 -6.77
C ILE A 76 -1.61 2.26 -5.79
N ARG A 77 -2.13 1.13 -6.28
CA ARG A 77 -2.75 0.12 -5.41
C ARG A 77 -1.75 -0.53 -4.47
N MET A 78 -0.53 -0.79 -4.92
CA MET A 78 0.54 -1.28 -4.05
C MET A 78 0.89 -0.28 -2.95
N LEU A 79 1.01 1.01 -3.27
CA LEU A 79 1.30 2.05 -2.28
C LEU A 79 0.17 2.19 -1.25
N ARG A 80 -1.09 2.26 -1.72
CA ARG A 80 -2.24 2.42 -0.84
C ARG A 80 -2.44 1.21 0.06
N SER A 81 -2.35 -0.03 -0.46
CA SER A 81 -2.45 -1.22 0.38
C SER A 81 -1.37 -1.27 1.45
N ASN A 82 -0.13 -0.90 1.09
CA ASN A 82 0.99 -0.87 2.02
C ASN A 82 0.78 0.15 3.15
N VAL A 83 0.32 1.35 2.82
CA VAL A 83 0.03 2.38 3.84
C VAL A 83 -1.13 1.93 4.72
N CYS A 84 -2.26 1.52 4.13
CA CYS A 84 -3.44 1.07 4.87
C CYS A 84 -3.16 -0.06 5.85
N LEU A 85 -2.27 -1.01 5.50
CA LEU A 85 -1.93 -2.14 6.38
C LEU A 85 -1.10 -1.72 7.61
N ARG A 86 -0.34 -0.62 7.51
CA ARG A 86 0.56 -0.13 8.56
C ARG A 86 -0.07 0.91 9.48
N LEU A 87 -1.24 1.43 9.11
CA LEU A 87 -1.99 2.36 9.93
C LEU A 87 -2.75 1.61 11.04
N PRO A 88 -2.89 2.21 12.25
CA PRO A 88 -3.69 1.62 13.31
C PRO A 88 -5.15 1.42 12.89
N GLU A 89 -5.59 0.16 12.80
CA GLU A 89 -6.94 -0.18 12.34
C GLU A 89 -8.03 0.43 13.24
N SER A 90 -7.79 0.52 14.55
CA SER A 90 -8.73 1.09 15.52
C SER A 90 -9.07 2.57 15.25
N PHE A 91 -8.20 3.29 14.55
CA PHE A 91 -8.37 4.71 14.23
C PHE A 91 -8.72 4.92 12.76
N PHE A 92 -7.96 4.32 11.83
CA PHE A 92 -8.09 4.60 10.39
C PHE A 92 -9.04 3.65 9.64
N GLN A 93 -9.36 2.48 10.19
CA GLN A 93 -10.30 1.50 9.60
C GLN A 93 -9.99 1.15 8.13
N CYS A 94 -8.70 1.04 7.80
CA CYS A 94 -8.20 0.97 6.43
C CYS A 94 -7.99 -0.47 5.93
N SER A 95 -8.15 -1.49 6.77
CA SER A 95 -7.88 -2.88 6.39
C SER A 95 -8.80 -3.36 5.26
N LYS A 96 -10.05 -2.86 5.19
CA LYS A 96 -10.95 -3.14 4.07
C LYS A 96 -10.38 -2.63 2.73
N THR A 97 -9.79 -1.44 2.72
CA THR A 97 -9.14 -0.85 1.53
C THR A 97 -7.92 -1.66 1.14
N ALA A 98 -7.10 -2.09 2.10
CA ALA A 98 -5.98 -2.98 1.83
C ALA A 98 -6.44 -4.31 1.22
N VAL A 99 -7.50 -4.94 1.74
CA VAL A 99 -8.09 -6.15 1.16
C VAL A 99 -8.50 -5.94 -0.30
N GLU A 100 -9.15 -4.82 -0.62
CA GLU A 100 -9.57 -4.50 -1.99
C GLU A 100 -8.37 -4.40 -2.94
N ASP A 101 -7.38 -3.59 -2.60
CA ASP A 101 -6.21 -3.35 -3.45
C ASP A 101 -5.38 -4.61 -3.64
N ILE A 102 -5.12 -5.35 -2.56
CA ILE A 102 -4.33 -6.59 -2.62
C ILE A 102 -5.07 -7.65 -3.44
N SER A 103 -6.38 -7.81 -3.24
CA SER A 103 -7.19 -8.75 -4.01
C SER A 103 -7.17 -8.39 -5.51
N PHE A 104 -7.30 -7.11 -5.85
CA PHE A 104 -7.17 -6.65 -7.23
C PHE A 104 -5.81 -7.04 -7.83
N LEU A 105 -4.71 -6.80 -7.10
CA LEU A 105 -3.36 -7.09 -7.58
C LEU A 105 -3.14 -8.60 -7.81
N LEU A 106 -3.57 -9.43 -6.87
CA LEU A 106 -3.44 -10.90 -6.97
C LEU A 106 -4.34 -11.49 -8.07
N ASP A 107 -5.57 -10.99 -8.22
CA ASP A 107 -6.49 -11.44 -9.27
C ASP A 107 -5.96 -11.05 -10.67
N ARG A 108 -5.25 -9.92 -10.80
CA ARG A 108 -4.59 -9.54 -12.07
C ARG A 108 -3.39 -10.44 -12.37
N TYR A 109 -2.60 -10.79 -11.37
CA TYR A 109 -1.49 -11.73 -11.52
C TYR A 109 -1.95 -13.14 -11.93
N GLN A 110 -3.09 -13.62 -11.41
CA GLN A 110 -3.68 -14.89 -11.86
C GLN A 110 -3.95 -14.92 -13.37
N LYS A 111 -4.34 -13.78 -13.96
CA LYS A 111 -4.61 -13.64 -15.40
C LYS A 111 -3.33 -13.38 -16.21
N ASN A 112 -2.35 -12.70 -15.62
CA ASN A 112 -1.07 -12.39 -16.24
C ASN A 112 0.09 -12.59 -15.24
N PRO A 113 0.78 -13.74 -15.28
CA PRO A 113 1.90 -14.03 -14.37
C PRO A 113 3.11 -13.08 -14.48
N SER A 114 3.19 -12.21 -15.49
CA SER A 114 4.23 -11.17 -15.57
C SER A 114 3.86 -9.89 -14.80
N TYR A 115 2.63 -9.78 -14.30
CA TYR A 115 2.11 -8.57 -13.66
C TYR A 115 2.79 -8.26 -12.31
N LEU A 116 3.16 -9.30 -11.57
CA LEU A 116 3.86 -9.24 -10.28
C LEU A 116 5.03 -10.22 -10.28
N THR A 117 6.05 -9.91 -9.50
CA THR A 117 7.13 -10.85 -9.19
C THR A 117 6.67 -11.87 -8.14
N ASN A 118 7.35 -13.02 -8.09
CA ASN A 118 7.07 -14.04 -7.07
C ASN A 118 7.19 -13.51 -5.63
N ASN A 119 8.14 -12.59 -5.39
CA ASN A 119 8.31 -11.98 -4.07
C ASN A 119 7.10 -11.11 -3.71
N GLN A 120 6.68 -10.24 -4.62
CA GLN A 120 5.48 -9.40 -4.43
C GLN A 120 4.23 -10.25 -4.18
N VAL A 121 4.07 -11.38 -4.88
CA VAL A 121 2.92 -12.27 -4.66
C VAL A 121 2.93 -12.87 -3.25
N ASN A 122 4.08 -13.33 -2.76
CA ASN A 122 4.17 -13.90 -1.42
C ASN A 122 3.91 -12.83 -0.34
N GLU A 123 4.49 -11.63 -0.50
CA GLU A 123 4.26 -10.50 0.40
C GLU A 123 2.77 -10.11 0.43
N LEU A 124 2.14 -9.95 -0.75
CA LEU A 124 0.73 -9.60 -0.85
C LEU A 124 -0.19 -10.68 -0.26
N ILE A 125 0.15 -11.96 -0.38
CA ILE A 125 -0.63 -13.05 0.25
C ILE A 125 -0.59 -12.90 1.78
N GLU A 126 0.58 -12.65 2.37
CA GLU A 126 0.71 -12.47 3.82
C GLU A 126 0.06 -11.17 4.31
N ASP A 127 0.19 -10.09 3.53
CA ASP A 127 -0.47 -8.81 3.79
C ASP A 127 -2.00 -8.95 3.75
N LEU A 128 -2.54 -9.72 2.80
CA LEU A 128 -3.98 -9.98 2.71
C LEU A 128 -4.50 -10.74 3.93
N ARG A 129 -3.74 -11.74 4.39
CA ARG A 129 -4.05 -12.48 5.63
C ARG A 129 -4.06 -11.55 6.83
N THR A 130 -3.08 -10.65 6.91
CA THR A 130 -2.96 -9.67 7.98
C THR A 130 -4.13 -8.69 7.96
N ALA A 131 -4.52 -8.17 6.79
CA ALA A 131 -5.66 -7.28 6.65
C ALA A 131 -6.96 -7.95 7.12
N TYR A 132 -7.21 -9.21 6.76
CA TYR A 132 -8.38 -9.94 7.27
C TYR A 132 -8.35 -10.15 8.78
N LYS A 133 -7.17 -10.44 9.37
CA LYS A 133 -7.03 -10.55 10.83
C LYS A 133 -7.33 -9.23 11.54
N ASN A 134 -6.82 -8.11 11.01
CA ASN A 134 -7.08 -6.77 11.55
C ASN A 134 -8.59 -6.45 11.53
N MET A 135 -9.32 -6.93 10.53
CA MET A 135 -10.79 -6.81 10.44
C MET A 135 -11.56 -7.78 11.36
N GLY A 136 -10.89 -8.58 12.20
CA GLY A 136 -11.53 -9.60 13.03
C GLY A 136 -12.09 -10.77 12.24
N LYS A 137 -11.52 -11.08 11.06
CA LYS A 137 -11.95 -12.17 10.16
C LYS A 137 -10.88 -13.27 10.01
N PRO A 138 -10.54 -14.00 11.09
CA PRO A 138 -9.50 -15.04 11.05
C PRO A 138 -9.83 -16.18 10.09
N ASP A 139 -11.13 -16.51 9.92
CA ASP A 139 -11.56 -17.55 8.97
C ASP A 139 -11.22 -17.18 7.53
N GLU A 140 -11.47 -15.93 7.14
CA GLU A 140 -11.11 -15.43 5.81
C GLU A 140 -9.58 -15.40 5.63
N ALA A 141 -8.84 -14.98 6.66
CA ALA A 141 -7.38 -15.04 6.65
C ALA A 141 -6.84 -16.47 6.45
N SER A 142 -7.51 -17.50 6.99
CA SER A 142 -7.11 -18.90 6.81
C SER A 142 -7.34 -19.39 5.37
N LYS A 143 -8.38 -18.88 4.70
CA LYS A 143 -8.75 -19.26 3.33
C LYS A 143 -7.85 -18.63 2.26
N VAL A 144 -7.14 -17.54 2.55
CA VAL A 144 -6.24 -16.87 1.59
C VAL A 144 -5.22 -17.84 0.99
N SER A 145 -4.55 -18.64 1.83
CA SER A 145 -3.54 -19.61 1.36
C SER A 145 -4.14 -20.65 0.43
N GLN A 146 -5.39 -21.07 0.67
CA GLN A 146 -6.10 -22.00 -0.21
C GLN A 146 -6.44 -21.33 -1.55
N ARG A 147 -6.98 -20.10 -1.51
CA ARG A 147 -7.34 -19.30 -2.69
C ARG A 147 -6.15 -19.09 -3.64
N PHE A 148 -4.96 -18.93 -3.09
CA PHE A 148 -3.73 -18.67 -3.86
C PHE A 148 -2.73 -19.83 -3.87
N SER A 149 -3.12 -21.03 -3.43
CA SER A 149 -2.28 -22.25 -3.41
C SER A 149 -1.68 -22.61 -4.79
N LYS A 150 -2.45 -22.37 -5.87
CA LYS A 150 -1.99 -22.59 -7.25
C LYS A 150 -0.92 -21.59 -7.70
N LEU A 151 -0.79 -20.44 -7.03
CA LEU A 151 0.22 -19.42 -7.36
C LEU A 151 1.58 -19.74 -6.73
N THR A 152 1.60 -20.33 -5.52
CA THR A 152 2.83 -20.68 -4.81
C THR A 152 3.39 -22.04 -5.23
N SER A 153 2.54 -22.94 -5.75
CA SER A 153 2.94 -24.28 -6.22
C SER A 153 3.64 -24.32 -7.58
N LYS A 154 3.67 -23.23 -8.36
CA LYS A 154 4.44 -23.18 -9.62
C LYS A 154 5.97 -23.15 -9.40
N LYS A 155 6.44 -23.12 -8.15
CA LYS A 155 7.83 -23.42 -7.78
C LYS A 155 8.10 -24.92 -7.88
N LYS A 156 8.33 -25.45 -9.09
CA LYS A 156 9.09 -26.68 -9.38
C LYS A 156 9.03 -26.98 -10.88
N LYS A 157 9.83 -26.26 -11.67
CA LYS A 157 10.48 -26.77 -12.88
C LYS A 157 11.62 -25.83 -13.25
#